data_AF-A0AA50ZZA9-F1
#
_entry.id   AF-A0AA50ZZA9-F1
#
_cell.length_a   1.000
_cell.length_b   1.000
_cell.length_c   1.000
_cell.angle_alpha   90.00
_cell.angle_beta   90.00
_cell.angle_gamma   90.00
#
_symmetry.space_group_name_H-M   'P 1'
#
loop_
_entity.id
_entity.type
_entity.pdbx_description
1 polymer ?
#
loop_
_entity_poly.entity_id
_entity_poly.type
_entity_poly.pdbx_seq_one_letter_code
_entity_poly.pdbx_strand_id
1 'polypeptide(L)' 'RFSSFVQMRGSIPSFWSQDISKMVPKPAIMIDRSDPFAEIPAKHFNNLMRRYGTPIMILNLVKKREKKKHESLLT' A
#
# COMPACT_ATOMS: atom_id res chain seq x y z
N ARG A 1 -10.46 -35.42 -3.75
CA ARG A 1 -9.29 -34.52 -3.66
C ARG A 1 -9.81 -33.10 -3.44
N PHE A 2 -9.18 -32.33 -2.56
CA PHE A 2 -9.56 -30.94 -2.29
C PHE A 2 -8.37 -30.02 -2.60
N SER A 3 -8.66 -28.82 -3.08
CA SER A 3 -7.66 -27.79 -3.45
C SER A 3 -8.09 -26.44 -2.89
N SER A 4 -7.13 -25.55 -2.63
CA SER A 4 -7.38 -24.17 -2.21
C SER A 4 -6.36 -23.22 -2.83
N PHE A 5 -6.73 -21.95 -2.97
CA PHE A 5 -5.90 -20.88 -3.53
C PHE A 5 -6.26 -19.55 -2.84
N VAL A 6 -5.26 -18.73 -2.51
CA VAL A 6 -5.43 -17.48 -1.77
C VAL A 6 -4.71 -16.34 -2.48
N GLN A 7 -5.38 -15.18 -2.57
CA GLN A 7 -4.80 -13.91 -2.99
C GLN A 7 -5.13 -12.84 -1.95
N MET A 8 -4.22 -11.88 -1.77
CA MET A 8 -4.34 -10.81 -0.78
C MET A 8 -4.43 -9.45 -1.48
N ARG A 9 -5.26 -8.55 -0.92
CA ARG A 9 -5.34 -7.13 -1.30
C ARG A 9 -5.32 -6.28 -0.03
N GLY A 10 -4.52 -5.22 -0.02
CA GLY A 10 -4.41 -4.30 1.11
C GLY A 10 -3.92 -2.92 0.68
N SER A 11 -3.90 -1.99 1.64
CA SER A 11 -3.32 -0.66 1.48
C SER A 11 -1.80 -0.73 1.31
N ILE A 12 -1.20 0.32 0.73
CA ILE A 12 0.26 0.45 0.66
C ILE A 12 0.81 0.56 2.10
N PRO A 13 1.80 -0.27 2.49
CA PRO A 13 2.30 -0.33 3.87
C PRO A 13 3.21 0.86 4.20
N SER A 14 2.61 2.04 4.32
CA SER A 14 3.23 3.30 4.71
C SER A 14 2.27 4.14 5.57
N PHE A 15 2.78 5.21 6.21
CA PHE A 15 1.96 6.16 6.96
C PHE A 15 1.47 7.26 6.03
N TRP A 16 0.22 7.11 5.57
CA TRP A 16 -0.48 8.12 4.79
C TRP A 16 -1.94 8.20 5.22
N SER A 17 -2.51 9.38 5.02
CA SER A 17 -3.89 9.66 5.37
C SER A 17 -4.60 10.47 4.28
N GLN A 18 -5.92 10.49 4.37
CA GLN A 18 -6.79 11.39 3.64
C GLN A 18 -7.68 12.11 4.65
N ASP A 19 -7.82 13.43 4.51
CA ASP A 19 -8.77 14.18 5.32
C ASP A 19 -10.20 13.80 4.91
N ILE A 20 -10.88 13.07 5.80
CA ILE A 20 -12.26 12.62 5.63
C ILE A 20 -13.29 13.61 6.20
N SER A 21 -12.85 14.69 6.85
CA SER A 21 -13.77 15.68 7.44
C SER A 21 -14.53 16.48 6.40
N LYS A 22 -13.94 16.64 5.20
CA LYS A 22 -14.55 17.31 4.06
C LYS A 22 -14.93 16.27 3.02
N MET A 23 -16.22 16.18 2.70
CA MET A 23 -16.70 15.30 1.63
C MET A 23 -16.34 15.89 0.26
N VAL A 24 -15.12 15.60 -0.21
CA VAL A 24 -14.64 15.98 -1.53
C VAL A 24 -14.45 14.75 -2.43
N PRO A 25 -14.68 14.85 -3.75
CA PRO A 25 -14.63 13.69 -4.65
C PRO A 25 -13.29 12.94 -4.68
N LYS A 26 -12.17 13.64 -4.42
CA LYS A 26 -10.82 13.04 -4.39
C LYS A 26 -9.99 13.70 -3.28
N PRO A 27 -10.11 13.23 -2.02
CA PRO A 27 -9.39 13.79 -0.88
C PRO A 27 -7.88 13.72 -1.08
N ALA A 28 -7.17 14.79 -0.72
CA ALA A 28 -5.72 14.85 -0.85
C ALA A 28 -5.06 13.74 0.00
N ILE A 29 -4.05 13.09 -0.59
CA ILE A 29 -3.21 12.11 0.11
C ILE A 29 -2.09 12.88 0.81
N MET A 30 -1.97 12.66 2.12
CA MET A 30 -0.91 13.22 2.96
C MET A 30 0.02 12.11 3.41
N ILE A 31 1.33 12.34 3.33
CA ILE A 31 2.33 11.44 3.93
C ILE A 31 2.57 11.93 5.35
N ASP A 32 2.03 11.21 6.33
CA ASP A 32 2.00 11.67 7.72
C ASP A 32 3.36 11.51 8.40
N ARG A 33 4.13 10.48 8.01
CA ARG A 33 5.42 10.17 8.58
C ARG A 33 6.39 9.65 7.52
N SER A 34 7.58 10.25 7.48
CA SER A 34 8.69 9.73 6.67
C SER A 34 9.29 8.47 7.30
N ASP A 35 9.56 7.47 6.49
CA ASP A 35 10.26 6.24 6.86
C ASP A 35 11.47 6.05 5.92
N PRO A 36 12.59 6.76 6.18
CA PRO A 36 13.74 6.78 5.29
C PRO A 36 14.44 5.42 5.15
N PHE A 37 14.25 4.53 6.13
CA PHE A 37 14.86 3.20 6.16
C PHE A 37 13.88 2.07 5.82
N ALA A 38 12.64 2.40 5.42
CA ALA A 38 11.60 1.45 5.03
C ALA A 38 11.33 0.35 6.09
N GLU A 39 11.44 0.69 7.38
CA GLU A 39 11.24 -0.27 8.46
C GLU A 39 9.80 -0.80 8.53
N ILE A 40 8.83 0.07 8.24
CA ILE A 40 7.40 -0.25 8.32
C ILE A 40 6.99 -1.24 7.23
N PRO A 41 7.24 -0.99 5.93
CA PRO A 41 6.96 -1.98 4.91
C PRO A 41 7.76 -3.28 5.14
N ALA A 42 9.00 -3.21 5.62
CA ALA A 42 9.78 -4.41 5.96
C ALA A 42 9.08 -5.27 7.03
N LYS A 43 8.63 -4.66 8.14
CA LYS A 43 7.87 -5.37 9.18
C LYS A 43 6.57 -5.96 8.65
N HIS A 44 5.86 -5.23 7.79
CA HIS A 44 4.64 -5.71 7.14
C HIS A 44 4.88 -6.95 6.28
N PHE A 45 5.86 -6.89 5.36
CA PHE A 45 6.17 -8.02 4.48
C PHE A 45 6.77 -9.22 5.23
N ASN A 46 7.57 -8.99 6.28
CA ASN A 46 8.05 -10.06 7.15
C ASN A 46 6.89 -10.81 7.83
N ASN A 47 5.83 -10.11 8.25
CA ASN A 47 4.63 -10.73 8.79
C ASN A 47 3.89 -11.55 7.72
N LEU A 48 3.74 -11.01 6.50
CA LEU A 48 3.12 -11.75 5.40
C LEU A 48 3.91 -13.01 5.04
N MET A 49 5.24 -12.93 4.95
CA MET A 49 6.09 -14.09 4.64
C MET A 49 5.97 -15.17 5.72
N ARG A 50 5.85 -14.77 6.99
CA ARG A 50 5.62 -15.70 8.09
C ARG A 50 4.26 -16.42 7.97
N ARG A 51 3.22 -15.75 7.46
CA ARG A 51 1.85 -16.31 7.36
C ARG A 51 1.60 -17.10 6.09
N TYR A 52 2.13 -16.63 4.96
CA TYR A 52 1.79 -17.14 3.63
C TYR A 52 2.99 -17.75 2.89
N GLY A 53 4.17 -17.74 3.50
CA GLY A 53 5.40 -18.27 2.91
C GLY A 53 6.05 -17.31 1.91
N THR A 54 7.01 -17.85 1.16
CA THR A 54 7.81 -17.13 0.17
C THR A 54 7.81 -17.89 -1.16
N PRO A 55 7.82 -17.21 -2.33
CA PRO A 55 7.91 -15.76 -2.50
C PRO A 55 6.56 -15.04 -2.37
N ILE A 56 6.59 -13.75 -2.03
CA ILE A 56 5.44 -12.84 -2.17
C ILE A 56 5.61 -12.04 -3.44
N MET A 57 4.61 -12.10 -4.33
CA MET A 57 4.55 -11.26 -5.53
C MET A 57 3.60 -10.09 -5.29
N ILE A 58 4.10 -8.86 -5.47
CA ILE A 58 3.34 -7.63 -5.23
C ILE A 58 3.02 -6.98 -6.57
N LEU A 59 1.74 -6.72 -6.82
CA LEU A 59 1.28 -6.00 -8.00
C LEU A 59 0.83 -4.59 -7.60
N ASN A 60 1.53 -3.57 -8.11
CA ASN A 60 1.14 -2.17 -7.95
C ASN A 60 0.71 -1.59 -9.29
N LEU A 61 -0.55 -1.14 -9.37
CA LEU A 61 -1.17 -0.55 -10.56
C LEU A 61 -1.42 0.97 -10.42
N VAL A 62 -0.78 1.63 -9.45
CA VAL A 62 -0.88 3.07 -9.26
C VAL A 62 -0.49 3.82 -10.53
N LYS A 63 -1.31 4.81 -10.92
CA LYS A 63 -1.09 5.61 -12.11
C LYS A 63 0.17 6.46 -11.97
N LYS A 64 1.17 6.22 -12.83
CA LYS A 64 2.42 7.01 -12.86
C LYS A 64 2.34 8.27 -13.73
N ARG A 65 1.47 8.31 -14.75
CA ARG A 65 1.27 9.48 -15.62
C ARG A 65 0.02 10.24 -15.22
N GLU A 66 0.18 11.31 -14.44
CA GLU A 66 -0.93 12.13 -13.94
C GLU A 66 -0.73 13.60 -14.33
N LYS A 67 -1.83 14.33 -14.60
CA LYS A 67 -1.77 15.80 -14.79
C LYS A 67 -1.35 16.53 -13.51
N LYS A 68 -1.80 16.02 -12.36
CA LYS A 68 -1.44 16.48 -11.01
C LYS A 68 -1.09 15.25 -10.19
N LYS A 69 0.06 15.27 -9.51
CA LYS A 69 0.49 14.16 -8.64
C LYS A 69 -0.55 13.92 -7.55
N HIS A 70 -1.00 12.68 -7.43
CA HIS A 70 -1.93 12.28 -6.39
C HIS A 70 -1.62 10.86 -5.92
N GLU A 71 -1.94 9.85 -6.73
CA GLU A 71 -1.69 8.45 -6.34
C GLU A 71 -0.21 8.12 -6.44
N SER A 72 0.48 8.77 -7.38
CA SER A 72 1.94 8.71 -7.52
C SER A 72 2.72 9.18 -6.29
N LEU A 73 2.08 9.80 -5.29
CA LEU A 73 2.73 10.11 -4.01
C LEU A 73 3.01 8.86 -3.16
N LEU A 74 2.28 7.78 -3.40
CA LEU A 74 2.42 6.53 -2.64
C LEU A 74 3.42 5.54 -3.28
N THR A 75 4.05 5.88 -4.41
CA THR A 75 4.85 4.95 -5.22
C THR A 75 6.10 5.55 -5.83
#